data_AF-A0A497QL97-F1
#
_entry.id   AF-A0A497QL97-F1
#
_cell.length_a   1.000
_cell.length_b   1.000
_cell.length_c   1.000
_cell.angle_alpha   90.00
_cell.angle_beta   90.00
_cell.angle_gamma   90.00
#
_symmetry.space_group_name_H-M   'P 1'
#
loop_
_entity.id
_entity.type
_entity.pdbx_description
1 polymer ?
#
loop_
_entity_poly.entity_id
_entity_poly.type
_entity_poly.pdbx_seq_one_letter_code
_entity_poly.pdbx_strand_id
1 'polypeptide(L)' 'NAFAYTGDIEKDILSIASVHPIREEGMKELLKKSESNWGVVEKLIHDNKLVETGYKNKRFYMRKIVGRDN' A
#
# COMPACT_ATOMS: atom_id res chain seq x y z
N ASN A 1 12.16 -18.75 8.15
CA ASN A 1 12.94 -17.53 7.90
C ASN A 1 12.76 -17.10 6.46
N ALA A 2 12.42 -15.82 6.28
CA ALA A 2 12.37 -15.06 5.03
C ALA A 2 11.32 -15.46 3.98
N PHE A 3 10.07 -14.98 4.16
CA PHE A 3 9.17 -14.70 3.04
C PHE A 3 9.69 -13.47 2.29
N ALA A 4 10.72 -13.65 1.48
CA ALA A 4 11.16 -12.68 0.49
C ALA A 4 10.59 -13.12 -0.86
N TYR A 5 9.34 -12.74 -1.14
CA TYR A 5 8.86 -12.74 -2.52
C TYR A 5 9.18 -11.38 -3.12
N THR A 6 10.26 -11.34 -3.87
CA THR A 6 10.77 -10.24 -4.67
C THR A 6 9.95 -10.09 -5.95
N GLY A 7 8.76 -9.50 -5.82
CA GLY A 7 7.89 -9.06 -6.92
C GLY A 7 7.21 -7.77 -6.48
N ASP A 8 7.88 -6.64 -6.74
CA ASP A 8 7.82 -5.36 -6.00
C ASP A 8 6.51 -4.55 -6.13
N ILE A 9 5.36 -5.20 -6.09
CA ILE A 9 4.06 -4.53 -6.01
C ILE A 9 3.99 -3.59 -4.80
N GLU A 10 4.74 -3.90 -3.74
CA GLU A 10 4.98 -3.01 -2.61
C GLU A 10 5.49 -1.64 -3.08
N LYS A 11 6.50 -1.61 -3.95
CA LYS A 11 7.10 -0.37 -4.47
C LYS A 11 6.22 0.34 -5.49
N ASP A 12 5.48 -0.39 -6.31
CA ASP A 12 4.47 0.19 -7.21
C ASP A 12 3.35 0.88 -6.41
N ILE A 13 2.78 0.19 -5.42
CA ILE A 13 1.80 0.75 -4.48
C ILE A 13 2.38 2.01 -3.84
N LEU A 14 3.60 1.94 -3.30
CA LEU A 14 4.23 3.08 -2.62
C LEU A 14 4.52 4.25 -3.59
N SER A 15 4.85 3.97 -4.85
CA SER A 15 5.12 5.01 -5.85
C SER A 15 3.83 5.72 -6.26
N ILE A 16 2.77 4.97 -6.52
CA ILE A 16 1.44 5.53 -6.84
C ILE A 16 0.87 6.28 -5.63
N ALA A 17 0.94 5.66 -4.44
CA ALA A 17 0.46 6.23 -3.19
C ALA A 17 1.26 7.44 -2.70
N SER A 18 2.47 7.65 -3.25
CA SER A 18 3.30 8.83 -2.97
C SER A 18 2.84 10.06 -3.76
N VAL A 19 2.19 9.87 -4.91
CA VAL A 19 1.68 10.97 -5.73
C VAL A 19 0.23 11.25 -5.35
N HIS A 20 -0.59 10.19 -5.19
CA HIS A 20 -2.02 10.31 -4.88
C HIS A 20 -2.50 9.20 -3.93
N PRO A 21 -3.46 9.47 -3.03
CA PRO A 21 -4.08 8.43 -2.22
C PRO A 21 -4.83 7.40 -3.09
N ILE A 22 -4.53 6.12 -2.91
CA ILE A 22 -5.17 5.02 -3.65
C ILE A 22 -6.48 4.66 -2.97
N ARG A 23 -7.59 4.64 -3.71
CA ARG A 23 -8.88 4.15 -3.19
C ARG A 23 -8.86 2.62 -3.06
N GLU A 24 -9.62 2.07 -2.12
CA GLU A 24 -9.76 0.61 -1.96
C GLU A 24 -10.05 -0.13 -3.27
N GLU A 25 -10.95 0.41 -4.09
CA GLU A 25 -11.29 -0.18 -5.40
C GLU A 25 -10.06 -0.25 -6.32
N GLY A 26 -9.30 0.85 -6.41
CA GLY A 26 -8.07 0.89 -7.21
C GLY A 26 -6.96 -0.01 -6.64
N MET A 27 -6.88 -0.16 -5.32
CA MET A 27 -5.97 -1.09 -4.68
C MET A 27 -6.32 -2.54 -5.03
N LYS A 28 -7.61 -2.91 -4.98
CA LYS A 28 -8.08 -4.24 -5.39
C LYS A 28 -7.77 -4.54 -6.84
N GLU A 29 -7.97 -3.58 -7.74
CA GLU A 29 -7.62 -3.75 -9.17
C GLU A 29 -6.12 -3.89 -9.39
N LEU A 30 -5.30 -3.11 -8.68
CA LEU A 30 -3.85 -3.16 -8.76
C LEU A 30 -3.31 -4.51 -8.28
N LEU A 31 -3.81 -4.99 -7.13
CA LEU A 31 -3.50 -6.32 -6.61
C LEU A 31 -3.89 -7.42 -7.59
N LYS A 32 -5.08 -7.33 -8.20
CA LYS A 32 -5.56 -8.29 -9.20
C LYS A 32 -4.66 -8.32 -10.45
N LYS A 33 -4.18 -7.16 -10.92
CA LYS A 33 -3.26 -7.07 -12.07
C LYS A 33 -1.89 -7.67 -11.77
N SER A 34 -1.46 -7.62 -10.52
CA SER A 34 -0.15 -8.12 -10.09
C SER A 34 -0.22 -9.50 -9.44
N GLU A 35 -1.33 -10.23 -9.63
CA GLU A 35 -1.58 -11.57 -9.06
C GLU A 35 -1.25 -11.65 -7.56
N SER A 36 -1.47 -10.53 -6.86
CA SER A 36 -1.09 -10.32 -5.48
C SER A 36 -2.31 -10.32 -4.58
N ASN A 37 -2.14 -10.84 -3.37
CA ASN A 37 -3.20 -10.89 -2.39
C ASN A 37 -3.19 -9.66 -1.48
N TRP A 38 -4.33 -9.42 -0.82
CA TRP A 38 -4.49 -8.34 0.16
C TRP A 38 -3.46 -8.39 1.31
N GLY A 39 -2.87 -9.55 1.58
CA GLY A 39 -1.80 -9.71 2.57
C GLY A 39 -0.60 -8.80 2.33
N VAL A 40 -0.34 -8.35 1.09
CA VAL A 40 0.71 -7.35 0.82
C VAL A 40 0.34 -5.98 1.40
N VAL A 41 -0.92 -5.57 1.28
CA VAL A 41 -1.42 -4.32 1.85
C VAL A 41 -1.37 -4.36 3.38
N GLU A 42 -1.79 -5.47 3.98
CA GLU A 42 -1.71 -5.67 5.43
C GLU A 42 -0.27 -5.63 5.93
N LYS A 43 0.66 -6.29 5.22
CA LYS A 43 2.09 -6.24 5.52
C LYS A 43 2.63 -4.81 5.44
N LEU A 44 2.26 -4.04 4.43
CA LEU A 44 2.70 -2.64 4.27
C LEU A 44 2.15 -1.72 5.38
N ILE A 45 0.92 -1.94 5.82
CA ILE A 45 0.32 -1.22 6.95
C ILE A 45 1.05 -1.59 8.25
N HIS A 46 1.28 -2.88 8.47
CA HIS A 46 2.00 -3.40 9.63
C HIS A 46 3.45 -2.87 9.70
N ASP A 47 4.14 -2.84 8.56
CA ASP A 47 5.49 -2.30 8.39
C ASP A 47 5.53 -0.76 8.44
N ASN A 48 4.39 -0.10 8.70
CA ASN A 48 4.27 1.36 8.73
C ASN A 48 4.72 2.03 7.43
N LYS A 49 4.70 1.34 6.29
CA LYS A 49 4.99 1.92 4.96
C LYS A 49 3.75 2.51 4.30
N LEU A 50 2.56 2.02 4.68
CA LEU A 50 1.27 2.43 4.15
C LEU A 50 0.33 2.78 5.31
N VAL A 51 -0.51 3.78 5.12
CA VAL A 51 -1.54 4.19 6.08
C VAL A 51 -2.90 4.08 5.41
N GLU A 52 -3.81 3.36 6.06
CA GLU A 52 -5.23 3.35 5.72
C GLU A 52 -5.92 4.56 6.39
N THR A 53 -6.66 5.34 5.61
CA THR A 53 -7.55 6.38 6.13
C THR A 53 -8.96 6.19 5.61
N GLY A 54 -9.96 6.38 6.48
CA GLY A 54 -11.36 6.43 6.09
C GLY A 54 -11.79 7.87 5.80
N TYR A 55 -12.35 8.13 4.63
CA TYR A 55 -12.98 9.41 4.31
C TYR A 55 -14.30 9.19 3.56
N LYS A 56 -15.40 9.77 4.04
CA LYS A 56 -16.76 9.67 3.45
C LYS A 56 -17.18 8.22 3.11
N ASN A 57 -17.08 7.30 4.07
CA ASN A 57 -17.37 5.85 3.88
C ASN A 57 -16.49 5.14 2.84
N LYS A 58 -15.38 5.75 2.41
CA LYS A 58 -14.41 5.13 1.51
C LYS A 58 -13.06 5.00 2.21
N ARG A 59 -12.36 3.91 1.95
CA ARG A 59 -11.00 3.69 2.43
C ARG A 59 -9.99 4.14 1.38
N PHE A 60 -8.97 4.85 1.86
CA PHE A 60 -7.87 5.35 1.07
C PHE A 60 -6.56 4.88 1.68
N TYR A 61 -5.61 4.54 0.83
CA TYR A 61 -4.31 4.03 1.20
C TYR A 61 -3.26 5.00 0.69
N MET A 62 -2.46 5.53 1.61
CA MET A 62 -1.41 6.49 1.31
C MET A 62 -0.06 5.97 1.77
N ARG A 63 1.01 6.35 1.08
CA ARG A 63 2.35 6.05 1.55
C ARG A 63 2.59 6.82 2.85
N LYS A 64 3.04 6.11 3.89
CA LYS A 64 3.59 6.77 5.07
C LYS A 64 4.93 7.37 4.68
N ILE A 65 4.95 8.67 4.45
CA ILE A 65 6.20 9.40 4.34
C ILE A 65 6.65 9.60 5.78
N VAL A 66 7.55 8.75 6.26
CA VAL A 66 8.34 9.06 7.46
C VAL A 66 9.23 10.24 7.09
N GLY A 67 8.67 11.44 7.24
CA GLY A 67 9.43 12.67 7.28
C GLY A 67 10.37 12.55 8.47
N ARG A 68 11.67 12.52 8.17
CA ARG A 68 12.80 12.94 9.01
C ARG A 68 12.32 13.58 10.33
N ASP A 69 12.28 12.78 11.39
CA ASP A 69 12.50 13.35 12.71
C ASP A 69 14.01 13.64 12.77
N ASN A 70 14.32 14.90 13.03
CA ASN A 70 15.64 15.54 12.99
C ASN A 70 16.57 14.97 14.07
#